data_AF-A0A1V5YAZ5-F1
#
_entry.id   AF-A0A1V5YAZ5-F1
#
_cell.length_a   1.000
_cell.length_b   1.000
_cell.length_c   1.000
_cell.angle_alpha   90.00
_cell.angle_beta   90.00
_cell.angle_gamma   90.00
#
_symmetry.space_group_name_H-M   'P 1'
#
loop_
_entity.id
_entity.type
_entity.pdbx_description
1 polymer ?
#
loop_
_entity_poly.entity_id
_entity_poly.type
_entity_poly.pdbx_seq_one_letter_code
_entity_poly.pdbx_strand_id
1 'polypeptide(L)'
;MELTVEGIDRVLKKLDPKKLLKPLEGYLLRIGIATQGKARERAPVDTGRLVSSIAYLAPDSILEIDNSEPPMWVKVGTNVNANGFYYPKALDESERYHYRGKLPGLVGTPTQGWFSETPGLLQDEYAKIGDRLLSDISDLWGKQ
;
A
#
# COMPACT_ATOMS: atom_id res chain seq x y z
N MET A 1 6.71 6.55 -0.21
CA MET A 1 5.57 7.16 -0.92
C MET A 1 4.46 7.34 0.08
N GLU A 2 3.86 8.52 0.12
CA GLU A 2 2.80 8.90 1.04
C GLU A 2 1.49 8.97 0.25
N LEU A 3 0.44 8.29 0.72
CA LEU A 3 -0.88 8.29 0.10
C LEU A 3 -1.79 9.23 0.91
N THR A 4 -2.16 10.37 0.32
CA THR A 4 -3.07 11.35 0.94
C THR A 4 -4.45 11.21 0.29
N VAL A 5 -5.50 10.97 1.09
CA VAL A 5 -6.87 10.86 0.60
C VAL A 5 -7.52 12.25 0.57
N GLU A 6 -7.76 12.79 -0.62
CA GLU A 6 -8.38 14.12 -0.76
C GLU A 6 -9.82 14.15 -0.23
N GLY A 7 -10.17 15.20 0.53
CA GLY A 7 -11.54 15.44 1.02
C GLY A 7 -11.87 14.84 2.38
N ILE A 8 -10.99 14.00 2.93
CA ILE A 8 -11.18 13.40 4.27
C ILE A 8 -11.26 14.49 5.35
N ASP A 9 -10.47 15.55 5.23
CA ASP A 9 -10.38 16.65 6.22
C ASP A 9 -11.72 17.36 6.48
N ARG A 10 -12.56 17.50 5.43
CA ARG A 10 -13.87 18.16 5.57
C ARG A 10 -14.87 17.28 6.30
N VAL A 11 -14.77 15.97 6.10
CA VAL A 11 -15.59 14.95 6.75
C VAL A 11 -15.16 14.85 8.22
N LEU A 12 -13.85 14.79 8.48
CA LEU A 12 -13.26 14.77 9.82
C LEU A 12 -13.69 15.97 10.69
N LYS A 13 -13.79 17.18 10.13
CA LYS A 13 -14.17 18.39 10.90
C LYS A 13 -15.58 18.34 11.52
N LYS A 14 -16.49 17.52 11.00
CA LYS A 14 -17.88 17.42 11.48
C LYS A 14 -18.13 16.18 12.34
N LEU A 15 -17.11 15.35 12.51
CA LEU A 15 -17.24 14.02 13.09
C LEU A 15 -16.42 13.96 14.38
N ASP A 16 -16.91 13.21 15.36
CA ASP A 16 -16.13 12.87 16.54
C ASP A 16 -14.95 11.97 16.11
N PRO A 17 -13.70 12.44 16.26
CA PRO A 17 -12.50 11.68 15.88
C PRO A 17 -12.48 10.25 16.43
N LYS A 18 -13.01 10.05 17.64
CA LYS A 18 -13.02 8.73 18.30
C LYS A 18 -13.92 7.73 17.60
N LYS A 19 -15.00 8.20 16.97
CA LYS A 19 -15.91 7.33 16.20
C LYS A 19 -15.30 6.89 14.88
N LEU A 20 -14.30 7.61 14.38
CA LEU A 20 -13.66 7.35 13.10
C LEU A 20 -12.38 6.53 13.19
N LEU A 21 -11.84 6.35 14.39
CA LEU A 21 -10.61 5.63 14.62
C LEU A 21 -10.65 4.21 14.00
N LYS A 22 -11.61 3.37 14.42
CA LYS A 22 -11.73 2.00 13.90
C LYS A 22 -12.06 1.92 12.40
N PRO A 23 -13.01 2.70 11.86
CA PRO A 23 -13.28 2.69 10.41
C PRO A 23 -12.05 3.10 9.58
N LEU A 24 -11.34 4.15 9.99
CA LEU A 24 -10.17 4.65 9.25
C LEU A 24 -8.98 3.71 9.35
N GLU A 25 -8.71 3.12 10.53
CA GLU A 25 -7.73 2.04 10.66
C GLU A 25 -8.04 0.89 9.71
N GLY A 26 -9.30 0.42 9.69
CA GLY A 26 -9.72 -0.68 8.82
C GLY A 26 -9.62 -0.34 7.33
N TYR A 27 -9.96 0.88 6.95
CA TYR A 27 -9.83 1.39 5.59
C TYR A 27 -8.36 1.46 5.14
N LEU A 28 -7.52 2.11 5.94
CA LEU A 28 -6.09 2.27 5.66
C LEU A 28 -5.37 0.92 5.61
N LEU A 29 -5.71 0.00 6.50
CA LEU A 29 -5.18 -1.37 6.49
C LEU A 29 -5.51 -2.10 5.18
N ARG A 30 -6.77 -2.01 4.71
CA ARG A 30 -7.20 -2.65 3.46
C ARG A 30 -6.50 -2.05 2.24
N ILE A 31 -6.35 -0.73 2.20
CA ILE A 31 -5.56 -0.06 1.15
C ILE A 31 -4.12 -0.56 1.15
N GLY A 32 -3.49 -0.62 2.33
CA GLY A 32 -2.13 -1.08 2.46
C GLY A 32 -1.94 -2.52 1.99
N ILE A 33 -2.84 -3.42 2.39
CA ILE A 33 -2.83 -4.83 1.95
C ILE A 33 -3.04 -4.95 0.44
N ALA A 34 -4.00 -4.24 -0.15
CA ALA A 34 -4.25 -4.25 -1.59
C ALA A 34 -3.02 -3.75 -2.37
N THR A 35 -2.39 -2.68 -1.88
CA THR A 35 -1.16 -2.11 -2.44
C THR A 35 -0.01 -3.11 -2.40
N GLN A 36 0.20 -3.78 -1.26
CA GLN A 36 1.21 -4.84 -1.15
C GLN A 36 0.95 -6.00 -2.10
N GLY A 37 -0.30 -6.48 -2.16
CA GLY A 37 -0.71 -7.56 -3.05
C GLY A 37 -0.39 -7.22 -4.51
N LYS A 38 -0.76 -6.01 -4.94
CA LYS A 38 -0.54 -5.57 -6.32
C LYS A 38 0.93 -5.33 -6.65
N ALA A 39 1.69 -4.73 -5.73
CA ALA A 39 3.13 -4.58 -5.88
C ALA A 39 3.83 -5.94 -5.98
N ARG A 40 3.37 -6.95 -5.23
CA ARG A 40 3.86 -8.32 -5.29
C ARG A 40 3.54 -9.00 -6.62
N GLU A 41 2.30 -8.87 -7.13
CA GLU A 41 1.92 -9.36 -8.46
C GLU A 41 2.79 -8.74 -9.55
N ARG A 42 3.06 -7.44 -9.43
CA ARG A 42 3.92 -6.68 -10.34
C ARG A 42 5.41 -6.92 -10.14
N ALA A 43 5.82 -7.73 -9.16
CA ALA A 43 7.22 -8.07 -8.94
C ALA A 43 7.68 -9.46 -9.49
N PRO A 44 7.26 -9.92 -10.68
CA PRO A 44 7.53 -11.27 -11.18
C PRO A 44 9.00 -11.53 -11.54
N VAL A 45 9.83 -10.49 -11.51
CA VAL A 45 11.25 -10.52 -11.88
C VAL A 45 12.15 -10.67 -10.64
N ASP A 46 11.59 -10.64 -9.41
CA ASP A 46 12.32 -10.96 -8.17
C ASP A 46 11.62 -12.10 -7.41
N THR A 47 11.79 -13.35 -7.86
CA THR A 47 11.29 -14.51 -7.09
C THR A 47 12.05 -14.74 -5.77
N GLY A 48 12.92 -13.79 -5.37
CA GLY A 48 13.80 -13.88 -4.24
C GLY A 48 13.27 -13.09 -3.03
N ARG A 49 14.20 -12.36 -2.41
CA ARG A 49 13.99 -11.74 -1.10
C ARG A 49 12.91 -10.67 -1.14
N LEU A 50 12.74 -9.95 -2.25
CA LEU A 50 11.80 -8.84 -2.34
C LEU A 50 10.33 -9.27 -2.45
N VAL A 51 9.98 -10.19 -3.35
CA VAL A 51 8.60 -10.70 -3.42
C VAL A 51 8.18 -11.32 -2.09
N SER A 52 9.12 -11.99 -1.42
CA SER A 52 8.91 -12.56 -0.09
C SER A 52 8.74 -11.49 0.99
N SER A 53 9.43 -10.35 0.86
CA SER A 53 9.39 -9.26 1.84
C SER A 53 8.20 -8.33 1.69
N ILE A 54 7.54 -8.28 0.53
CA ILE A 54 6.35 -7.43 0.31
C ILE A 54 5.07 -8.11 0.83
N ALA A 55 5.12 -9.39 1.18
CA ALA A 55 3.95 -10.09 1.73
C ALA A 55 3.49 -9.48 3.08
N TYR A 56 2.19 -9.52 3.33
CA TYR A 56 1.60 -9.09 4.59
C TYR A 56 2.24 -9.85 5.76
N LEU A 57 2.72 -9.12 6.77
CA LEU A 57 3.43 -9.63 7.95
C LEU A 57 4.79 -10.32 7.65
N ALA A 58 5.36 -10.15 6.46
CA ALA A 58 6.71 -10.66 6.23
C ALA A 58 7.76 -9.87 7.05
N PRO A 59 8.87 -10.49 7.49
CA PRO A 59 9.85 -9.87 8.38
C PRO A 59 10.46 -8.55 7.87
N ASP A 60 10.56 -8.41 6.55
CA ASP A 60 11.11 -7.23 5.88
C ASP A 60 9.99 -6.37 5.24
N SER A 61 8.72 -6.60 5.57
CA SER A 61 7.56 -5.87 5.06
C SER A 61 7.32 -4.60 5.86
N ILE A 62 7.06 -3.49 5.18
CA ILE A 62 6.61 -2.26 5.83
C ILE A 62 5.13 -2.10 5.49
N LEU A 63 4.31 -2.19 6.52
CA LEU A 63 2.90 -1.81 6.51
C LEU A 63 2.65 -1.08 7.82
N GLU A 64 2.71 0.23 7.77
CA GLU A 64 2.64 1.11 8.93
C GLU A 64 1.42 2.01 8.78
N ILE A 65 0.54 2.00 9.76
CA ILE A 65 -0.60 2.92 9.81
C ILE A 65 -0.18 4.10 10.69
N ASP A 66 -0.61 5.29 10.32
CA ASP A 66 -0.46 6.49 11.14
C ASP A 66 -0.92 6.27 12.58
N ASN A 67 -0.15 6.76 13.55
CA ASN A 67 -0.47 6.62 14.98
C ASN A 67 -1.33 7.79 15.50
N SER A 68 -1.73 8.74 14.63
CA SER A 68 -2.64 9.81 15.03
C SER A 68 -4.06 9.30 15.29
N GLU A 69 -4.83 10.05 16.07
CA GLU A 69 -6.25 9.79 16.32
C GLU A 69 -7.11 10.90 15.69
N PRO A 70 -7.73 10.68 14.51
CA PRO A 70 -7.77 9.43 13.74
C PRO A 70 -6.54 9.28 12.81
N PRO A 71 -6.25 8.06 12.31
CA PRO A 71 -5.12 7.84 11.42
C PRO A 71 -5.38 8.46 10.04
N MET A 72 -4.35 9.06 9.43
CA MET A 72 -4.49 9.82 8.18
C MET A 72 -3.80 9.18 6.97
N TRP A 73 -2.81 8.32 7.20
CA TRP A 73 -2.01 7.71 6.14
C TRP A 73 -1.69 6.25 6.43
N VAL A 74 -1.34 5.53 5.37
CA VAL A 74 -0.73 4.20 5.43
C VAL A 74 0.55 4.20 4.62
N LYS A 75 1.62 3.68 5.21
CA LYS A 75 2.92 3.53 4.58
C LYS A 75 3.12 2.08 4.20
N VAL A 76 3.40 1.86 2.93
CA VAL A 76 3.68 0.55 2.36
C VAL A 76 5.11 0.54 1.84
N GLY A 77 5.84 -0.54 2.09
CA GLY A 77 7.24 -0.65 1.69
C GLY A 77 7.84 -2.00 2.02
N THR A 78 9.17 -2.06 1.95
CA THR A 78 9.96 -3.18 2.42
C THR A 78 11.36 -2.72 2.82
N ASN A 79 11.97 -3.35 3.82
CA ASN A 79 13.32 -3.04 4.30
C ASN A 79 14.42 -3.93 3.66
N VAL A 80 14.13 -4.55 2.51
CA VAL A 80 15.16 -5.25 1.75
C VAL A 80 16.18 -4.23 1.25
N ASN A 81 17.45 -4.51 1.53
CA ASN A 81 18.59 -3.71 1.09
C ASN A 81 19.48 -4.53 0.14
N ALA A 82 19.90 -3.94 -0.98
CA ALA A 82 21.00 -4.47 -1.80
C ALA A 82 22.30 -3.76 -1.44
N ASN A 83 23.17 -4.41 -0.68
CA ASN A 83 24.51 -3.88 -0.35
C ASN A 83 24.49 -2.43 0.16
N GLY A 84 23.56 -2.12 1.08
CA GLY A 84 23.40 -0.76 1.65
C GLY A 84 22.51 0.19 0.84
N PHE A 85 21.96 -0.27 -0.29
CA PHE A 85 21.02 0.51 -1.10
C PHE A 85 19.58 0.03 -0.89
N TYR A 86 18.66 0.97 -0.63
CA TYR A 86 17.23 0.70 -0.47
C TYR A 86 16.66 0.08 -1.75
N TYR A 87 16.30 -1.20 -1.68
CA TYR A 87 16.06 -2.02 -2.87
C TYR A 87 14.90 -1.52 -3.76
N PRO A 88 13.76 -1.04 -3.22
CA PRO A 88 12.69 -0.49 -4.05
C PRO A 88 13.12 0.72 -4.88
N LYS A 89 13.91 1.63 -4.31
CA LYS A 89 14.50 2.75 -5.07
C LYS A 89 15.49 2.25 -6.12
N ALA A 90 16.18 1.14 -5.85
CA ALA A 90 17.19 0.60 -6.76
C ALA A 90 16.53 0.09 -8.04
N LEU A 91 15.35 -0.49 -7.89
CA LEU A 91 14.50 -0.97 -8.99
C LEU A 91 13.82 0.15 -9.77
N ASP A 92 13.79 1.37 -9.26
CA ASP A 92 13.26 2.53 -9.99
C ASP A 92 14.39 3.33 -10.67
N GLU A 93 15.60 3.33 -10.10
CA GLU A 93 16.69 4.23 -10.51
C GLU A 93 17.89 3.54 -11.18
N SER A 94 18.01 2.21 -11.11
CA SER A 94 19.24 1.52 -11.54
C SER A 94 18.99 0.23 -12.31
N GLU A 95 19.27 0.26 -13.62
CA GLU A 95 19.14 -0.88 -14.56
C GLU A 95 19.80 -2.18 -14.08
N ARG A 96 20.84 -2.09 -13.24
CA ARG A 96 21.54 -3.25 -12.65
C ARG A 96 20.59 -4.22 -11.95
N TYR A 97 19.51 -3.71 -11.36
CA TYR A 97 18.57 -4.51 -10.57
C TYR A 97 17.38 -5.03 -11.38
N HIS A 98 17.28 -4.73 -12.69
CA HIS A 98 16.03 -4.89 -13.46
C HIS A 98 15.81 -6.25 -14.15
N TYR A 99 16.63 -7.30 -13.95
CA TYR A 99 16.65 -8.42 -14.91
C TYR A 99 16.75 -9.86 -14.33
N ARG A 100 16.28 -10.11 -13.10
CA ARG A 100 16.38 -11.44 -12.44
C ARG A 100 15.14 -12.35 -12.52
N GLY A 101 14.30 -12.22 -13.55
CA GLY A 101 13.03 -12.93 -13.63
C GLY A 101 13.10 -14.31 -14.29
N LYS A 102 12.25 -15.23 -13.84
CA LYS A 102 12.01 -16.54 -14.48
C LYS A 102 10.57 -16.71 -15.00
N LEU A 103 9.67 -15.76 -14.73
CA LEU A 103 8.27 -15.88 -15.13
C LEU A 103 8.10 -15.65 -16.65
N PRO A 104 7.52 -16.62 -17.40
CA PRO A 104 7.35 -16.50 -18.85
C PRO A 104 6.58 -15.22 -19.22
N GLY A 105 7.11 -14.44 -20.16
CA GLY A 105 6.49 -13.21 -20.66
C GLY A 105 6.91 -11.91 -19.96
N LEU A 106 7.59 -11.99 -18.81
CA LEU A 106 8.06 -10.82 -18.05
C LEU A 106 9.58 -10.80 -17.81
N VAL A 107 10.29 -11.84 -18.25
CA VAL A 107 11.76 -11.87 -18.32
C VAL A 107 12.24 -10.74 -19.23
N GLY A 108 13.16 -9.91 -18.75
CA GLY A 108 13.71 -8.81 -19.54
C GLY A 108 12.91 -7.50 -19.46
N THR A 109 11.78 -7.48 -18.73
CA THR A 109 10.98 -6.24 -18.56
C THR A 109 11.57 -5.35 -17.46
N PRO A 110 11.62 -4.01 -17.65
CA PRO A 110 12.05 -3.09 -16.60
C PRO A 110 11.19 -3.21 -15.35
N THR A 111 11.83 -3.19 -14.18
CA THR A 111 11.16 -3.25 -12.87
C THR A 111 10.67 -1.90 -12.34
N GLN A 112 10.79 -0.85 -13.15
CA GLN A 112 10.43 0.50 -12.78
C GLN A 112 8.93 0.61 -12.54
N GLY A 113 8.54 1.36 -11.53
CA GLY A 113 7.13 1.70 -11.29
C GLY A 113 6.32 0.62 -10.58
N TRP A 114 6.88 -0.57 -10.36
CA TRP A 114 6.15 -1.67 -9.71
C TRP A 114 5.66 -1.34 -8.32
N PHE A 115 6.39 -0.51 -7.60
CA PHE A 115 5.99 -0.05 -6.28
C PHE A 115 5.36 1.34 -6.35
N SER A 116 6.01 2.26 -7.07
CA SER A 116 5.65 3.68 -7.15
C SER A 116 4.38 3.96 -7.97
N GLU A 117 4.08 3.16 -8.99
CA GLU A 117 2.86 3.35 -9.81
C GLU A 117 1.69 2.45 -9.35
N THR A 118 1.93 1.50 -8.45
CA THR A 118 0.89 0.57 -7.99
C THR A 118 -0.37 1.24 -7.44
N PRO A 119 -0.29 2.35 -6.66
CA PRO A 119 -1.50 3.07 -6.25
C PRO A 119 -2.34 3.59 -7.42
N GLY A 120 -1.71 3.98 -8.53
CA GLY A 120 -2.40 4.44 -9.73
C GLY A 120 -3.20 3.32 -10.41
N LEU A 121 -2.83 2.06 -10.21
CA LEU A 121 -3.52 0.90 -10.76
C LEU A 121 -4.66 0.38 -9.88
N LEU A 122 -4.76 0.87 -8.64
CA LEU A 122 -5.73 0.41 -7.65
C LEU A 122 -6.87 1.41 -7.44
N GLN A 123 -7.04 2.41 -8.30
CA GLN A 123 -8.07 3.44 -8.13
C GLN A 123 -9.49 2.86 -7.98
N ASP A 124 -9.85 1.89 -8.81
CA ASP A 124 -11.16 1.21 -8.73
C ASP A 124 -11.31 0.37 -7.45
N GLU A 125 -10.21 -0.23 -6.98
CA GLU A 125 -10.21 -1.03 -5.76
C GLU A 125 -10.28 -0.14 -4.52
N TYR A 126 -9.54 0.97 -4.52
CA TYR A 126 -9.62 2.01 -3.49
C TYR A 126 -11.01 2.61 -3.41
N ALA A 127 -11.67 2.84 -4.55
CA ALA A 127 -13.06 3.30 -4.57
C ALA A 127 -13.99 2.30 -3.85
N LYS A 128 -13.89 0.99 -4.17
CA LYS A 128 -14.67 -0.06 -3.49
C LYS A 128 -14.36 -0.16 -1.99
N ILE A 129 -13.10 -0.01 -1.60
CA ILE A 129 -12.68 0.02 -0.20
C ILE A 129 -13.25 1.28 0.49
N GLY A 130 -13.32 2.41 -0.23
CA GLY A 130 -13.96 3.66 0.21
C GLY A 130 -15.47 3.53 0.40
N ASP A 131 -16.18 2.87 -0.51
CA ASP A 131 -17.62 2.59 -0.34
C ASP A 131 -17.89 1.81 0.95
N ARG A 132 -17.01 0.85 1.27
CA ARG A 132 -17.09 0.09 2.51
C ARG A 132 -16.80 0.94 3.75
N LEU A 133 -15.87 1.89 3.68
CA LEU A 133 -15.65 2.86 4.75
C LEU A 133 -16.93 3.69 5.01
N LEU A 134 -17.60 4.15 3.95
CA LEU A 134 -18.85 4.89 4.09
C LEU A 134 -19.96 4.04 4.74
N SER A 135 -20.06 2.77 4.37
CA SER A 135 -20.97 1.82 5.03
C SER A 135 -20.62 1.62 6.50
N ASP A 136 -19.34 1.39 6.83
CA ASP A 136 -18.86 1.18 8.20
C ASP A 136 -19.14 2.42 9.08
N ILE A 137 -19.01 3.64 8.54
CA ILE A 137 -19.37 4.89 9.21
C ILE A 137 -20.90 5.00 9.39
N SER A 138 -21.68 4.70 8.35
CA SER A 138 -23.15 4.76 8.40
C SER A 138 -23.72 3.80 9.46
N ASP A 139 -23.18 2.59 9.56
CA ASP A 139 -23.62 1.58 10.54
C ASP A 139 -23.35 2.00 11.99
N LEU A 140 -22.25 2.72 12.24
CA LEU A 140 -21.95 3.28 13.55
C LEU A 140 -22.95 4.38 13.95
N TRP A 141 -23.55 5.05 12.96
CA TRP A 141 -24.45 6.17 13.16
C TRP A 141 -25.92 5.73 13.25
N GLY A 142 -26.34 4.73 12.47
CA GLY A 142 -27.69 4.16 12.55
C GLY A 142 -27.98 3.36 13.82
N LYS A 143 -26.98 3.17 14.70
CA LYS A 143 -27.10 2.50 16.00
C LYS A 143 -27.32 3.48 17.17
N GLN A 144 -27.56 4.76 16.92
CA GLN A 144 -27.90 5.77 17.93
C GLN A 144 -29.41 5.99 18.02
#